data_AF-U1P6L2-F1
#
_entry.id   AF-U1P6L2-F1
#
_cell.length_a   1.000
_cell.length_b   1.000
_cell.length_c   1.000
_cell.angle_alpha   90.00
_cell.angle_beta   90.00
_cell.angle_gamma   90.00
#
_symmetry.space_group_name_H-M   'P 1'
#
loop_
_entity.id
_entity.type
_entity.pdbx_description
1 polymer ?
#
loop_
_entity_poly.entity_id
_entity_poly.type
_entity_poly.pdbx_seq_one_letter_code
_entity_poly.pdbx_strand_id
1 'polypeptide(L)'
;MIARVVSGEESVEAVLRDLGDDPEPEEEDDGHEEPELSEEERRIRELETQVDRLQDHTDDLKRQLEEKDDRVVELERELSDSRREERREARQSREVTRLTREKDRLERQRDEARDRVEEMEEKLARLKTLWKLDHDDFTDVAEGRDLVPVKTIEQFTKDAIRTADEQYGLASGDVIYLRDASGAGRATAERLVASDPRVVLRTGGLSDAADQVLFDNDVPVGPADEVAMQEVDELAVARESDVVSVIDDWEDRARERERQQTAEMVDEIISEHRAGSS
;
A
#
# COMPACT_ATOMS: atom_id res chain seq x y z
N MET A 1 44.51 45.18 105.33
CA MET A 1 45.24 46.06 104.39
C MET A 1 44.61 47.45 104.22
N ILE A 2 43.28 47.59 104.16
CA ILE A 2 42.63 48.93 104.09
C ILE A 2 42.81 49.77 105.39
N ALA A 3 43.16 49.12 106.50
CA ALA A 3 43.31 49.77 107.80
C ALA A 3 44.53 50.71 107.94
N ARG A 4 45.53 50.64 107.05
CA ARG A 4 46.76 51.46 107.17
C ARG A 4 46.63 52.84 106.52
N VAL A 5 45.70 53.00 105.59
CA VAL A 5 45.49 54.24 104.80
C VAL A 5 44.47 55.20 105.45
N VAL A 6 43.75 54.76 106.48
CA VAL A 6 42.75 55.59 107.20
C VAL A 6 43.34 56.34 108.41
N SER A 7 44.58 56.03 108.80
CA SER A 7 45.24 56.63 109.98
C SER A 7 46.10 57.87 109.67
N GLY A 8 46.24 58.27 108.41
CA GLY A 8 46.93 59.52 108.02
C GLY A 8 48.45 59.54 108.18
N GLU A 9 49.09 58.39 108.39
CA GLU A 9 50.53 58.30 108.66
C GLU A 9 51.40 57.93 107.44
N GLU A 10 50.82 57.54 106.28
CA GLU A 10 51.57 57.31 105.03
C GLU A 10 50.74 57.69 103.80
N SER A 11 51.35 58.31 102.78
CA SER A 11 50.66 58.74 101.56
C SER A 11 50.42 57.56 100.60
N VAL A 12 49.30 57.63 99.87
CA VAL A 12 48.87 56.60 98.90
C VAL A 12 49.93 56.30 97.82
N GLU A 13 50.81 57.26 97.53
CA GLU A 13 51.94 57.09 96.60
C GLU A 13 53.06 56.18 97.15
N ALA A 14 53.24 56.09 98.46
CA ALA A 14 54.25 55.20 99.06
C ALA A 14 53.79 53.72 99.04
N VAL A 15 52.50 53.47 99.23
CA VAL A 15 51.91 52.12 99.23
C VAL A 15 51.85 51.51 97.82
N LEU A 16 51.76 52.35 96.78
CA LEU A 16 51.80 51.88 95.38
C LEU A 16 53.22 51.53 94.90
N ARG A 17 54.28 51.97 95.61
CA ARG A 17 55.66 51.67 95.24
C ARG A 17 56.17 50.33 95.79
N ASP A 18 55.55 49.85 96.87
CA ASP A 18 55.92 48.59 97.53
C ASP A 18 55.20 47.35 96.93
N LEU A 19 54.24 47.57 96.02
CA LEU A 19 53.54 46.52 95.26
C LEU A 19 54.04 46.37 93.81
N GLY A 20 55.08 47.10 93.42
CA GLY A 20 55.64 47.11 92.06
C GLY A 20 56.86 46.21 91.85
N ASP A 21 57.34 45.53 92.90
CA ASP A 21 58.47 44.57 92.82
C ASP A 21 57.93 43.15 93.09
N ASP A 22 57.25 42.58 92.10
CA ASP A 22 57.16 41.13 91.95
C ASP A 22 58.26 40.74 90.94
N PRO A 23 59.18 39.82 91.28
CA PRO A 23 60.19 39.37 90.32
C PRO A 23 59.51 38.75 89.11
N GLU A 24 59.92 39.17 87.91
CA GLU A 24 59.55 38.53 86.65
C GLU A 24 59.72 37.00 86.78
N PRO A 25 58.72 36.17 86.41
CA PRO A 25 58.94 34.74 86.34
C PRO A 25 60.07 34.50 85.35
N GLU A 26 61.10 33.79 85.80
CA GLU A 26 62.17 33.27 84.96
C GLU A 26 61.51 32.56 83.77
N GLU A 27 61.70 33.10 82.56
CA GLU A 27 61.46 32.33 81.35
C GLU A 27 62.44 31.17 81.38
N GLU A 28 61.96 29.99 81.79
CA GLU A 28 62.58 28.73 81.45
C GLU A 28 62.58 28.64 79.91
N ASP A 29 63.64 29.16 79.30
CA ASP A 29 64.08 28.78 77.96
C ASP A 29 64.51 27.31 78.02
N ASP A 30 63.52 26.41 78.04
CA ASP A 30 63.70 25.05 77.59
C ASP A 30 64.02 25.13 76.10
N GLY A 31 65.28 25.39 75.80
CA GLY A 31 65.90 25.12 74.52
C GLY A 31 65.73 23.65 74.22
N HIS A 32 64.60 23.29 73.61
CA HIS A 32 64.45 22.04 72.89
C HIS A 32 65.39 22.11 71.68
N GLU A 33 66.67 21.81 71.89
CA GLU A 33 67.52 21.31 70.81
C GLU A 33 66.84 20.07 70.26
N GLU A 34 66.25 20.19 69.06
CA GLU A 34 65.77 19.05 68.31
C GLU A 34 66.92 18.04 68.20
N PRO A 35 66.75 16.78 68.64
CA PRO A 35 67.84 15.83 68.63
C PRO A 35 68.37 15.62 67.21
N GLU A 36 69.70 15.58 67.04
CA GLU A 36 70.31 15.20 65.77
C GLU A 36 69.92 13.76 65.41
N LEU A 37 69.03 13.62 64.42
CA LEU A 37 68.52 12.33 63.94
C LEU A 37 69.67 11.37 63.63
N SER A 38 69.61 10.17 64.19
CA SER A 38 70.46 9.04 63.84
C SER A 38 70.34 8.68 62.34
N GLU A 39 71.33 7.98 61.78
CA GLU A 39 71.30 7.54 60.37
C GLU A 39 70.04 6.74 60.04
N GLU A 40 69.56 5.96 60.99
CA GLU A 40 68.35 5.13 60.85
C GLU A 40 67.08 6.00 60.85
N GLU A 41 67.00 7.03 61.69
CA GLU A 41 65.90 8.00 61.68
C GLU A 41 65.87 8.86 60.40
N ARG A 42 67.05 9.23 59.85
CA ARG A 42 67.12 9.90 58.53
C ARG A 42 66.61 8.99 57.41
N ARG A 43 66.98 7.71 57.43
CA ARG A 43 66.53 6.71 56.46
C ARG A 43 65.03 6.49 56.53
N ILE A 44 64.46 6.44 57.74
CA ILE A 44 63.02 6.32 57.97
C ILE A 44 62.31 7.54 57.37
N ARG A 45 62.75 8.77 57.68
CA ARG A 45 62.14 10.00 57.15
C ARG A 45 62.20 10.08 55.61
N GLU A 46 63.29 9.62 55.01
CA GLU A 46 63.45 9.60 53.54
C GLU A 46 62.50 8.59 52.88
N LEU A 47 62.33 7.41 53.49
CA LEU A 47 61.36 6.41 53.05
C LEU A 47 59.92 6.89 53.25
N GLU A 48 59.59 7.52 54.38
CA GLU A 48 58.27 8.13 54.62
C GLU A 48 57.94 9.17 53.54
N THR A 49 58.88 10.08 53.27
CA THR A 49 58.72 11.08 52.19
C THR A 49 58.51 10.41 50.83
N GLN A 50 59.19 9.29 50.55
CA GLN A 50 59.03 8.55 49.30
C GLN A 50 57.67 7.83 49.24
N VAL A 51 57.20 7.28 50.34
CA VAL A 51 55.87 6.66 50.47
C VAL A 51 54.78 7.70 50.23
N ASP A 52 54.86 8.87 50.87
CA ASP A 52 53.90 9.96 50.68
C ASP A 52 53.83 10.37 49.20
N ARG A 53 54.99 10.56 48.56
CA ARG A 53 55.06 10.93 47.14
C ARG A 53 54.46 9.87 46.22
N LEU A 54 54.62 8.59 46.57
CA LEU A 54 54.01 7.47 45.82
C LEU A 54 52.49 7.37 46.07
N GLN A 55 52.03 7.67 47.28
CA GLN A 55 50.60 7.73 47.61
C GLN A 55 49.92 8.86 46.83
N ASP A 56 50.50 10.06 46.84
CA ASP A 56 50.01 11.20 46.05
C ASP A 56 49.93 10.88 44.56
N HIS A 57 50.98 10.25 44.01
CA HIS A 57 50.98 9.85 42.60
C HIS A 57 49.92 8.78 42.30
N THR A 58 49.73 7.83 43.22
CA THR A 58 48.70 6.80 43.10
C THR A 58 47.30 7.42 43.11
N ASP A 59 47.06 8.43 43.95
CA ASP A 59 45.77 9.11 44.02
C ASP A 59 45.52 10.01 42.80
N ASP A 60 46.54 10.64 42.23
CA ASP A 60 46.44 11.31 40.94
C ASP A 60 46.10 10.34 39.81
N LEU A 61 46.76 9.17 39.75
CA LEU A 61 46.46 8.13 38.77
C LEU A 61 45.04 7.59 38.91
N LYS A 62 44.54 7.37 40.15
CA LYS A 62 43.15 6.96 40.38
C LYS A 62 42.16 8.01 39.87
N ARG A 63 42.40 9.29 40.16
CA ARG A 63 41.56 10.38 39.67
C ARG A 63 41.55 10.46 38.13
N GLN A 64 42.70 10.30 37.48
CA GLN A 64 42.77 10.24 36.02
C GLN A 64 42.06 9.00 35.44
N LEU A 65 42.09 7.87 36.15
CA LEU A 65 41.37 6.67 35.75
C LEU A 65 39.86 6.91 35.82
N GLU A 66 39.36 7.47 36.93
CA GLU A 66 37.95 7.82 37.10
C GLU A 66 37.48 8.79 36.02
N GLU A 67 38.25 9.85 35.73
CA GLU A 67 37.91 10.82 34.68
C GLU A 67 37.86 10.16 33.28
N LYS A 68 38.77 9.21 33.01
CA LYS A 68 38.76 8.45 31.76
C LYS A 68 37.62 7.45 31.69
N ASP A 69 37.28 6.78 32.78
CA ASP A 69 36.15 5.87 32.84
C ASP A 69 34.84 6.63 32.60
N ASP A 70 34.67 7.81 33.23
CA ASP A 70 33.54 8.70 32.97
C ASP A 70 33.47 9.12 31.50
N ARG A 71 34.62 9.45 30.89
CA ARG A 71 34.69 9.81 29.47
C ARG A 71 34.36 8.64 28.55
N VAL A 72 34.79 7.43 28.88
CA VAL A 72 34.44 6.21 28.13
C VAL A 72 32.93 6.00 28.16
N VAL A 73 32.32 6.11 29.34
CA VAL A 73 30.88 5.93 29.50
C VAL A 73 30.09 6.98 28.71
N GLU A 74 30.56 8.23 28.68
CA GLU A 74 29.96 9.29 27.85
C GLU A 74 30.04 8.97 26.34
N LEU A 75 31.23 8.61 25.85
CA LEU A 75 31.44 8.27 24.44
C LEU A 75 30.64 7.03 24.03
N GLU A 76 30.49 6.04 24.91
CA GLU A 76 29.66 4.86 24.66
C GLU A 76 28.18 5.21 24.50
N ARG A 77 27.67 6.17 25.30
CA ARG A 77 26.31 6.69 25.17
C ARG A 77 26.11 7.42 23.85
N GLU A 78 27.01 8.34 23.51
CA GLU A 78 26.97 9.06 22.23
C GLU A 78 27.01 8.10 21.03
N LEU A 79 27.87 7.07 21.08
CA LEU A 79 27.94 6.05 20.04
C LEU A 79 26.64 5.25 19.93
N SER A 80 26.03 4.88 21.05
CA SER A 80 24.74 4.19 21.08
C SER A 80 23.65 5.04 20.42
N ASP A 81 23.60 6.33 20.76
CA ASP A 81 22.57 7.25 20.26
C ASP A 81 22.74 7.55 18.78
N SER A 82 23.97 7.81 18.33
CA SER A 82 24.30 7.94 16.91
C SER A 82 23.89 6.69 16.12
N ARG A 83 24.23 5.48 16.62
CA ARG A 83 23.79 4.22 16.00
C ARG A 83 22.27 4.04 15.98
N ARG A 84 21.53 4.58 16.95
CA ARG A 84 20.06 4.53 16.95
C ARG A 84 19.51 5.45 15.87
N GLU A 85 20.07 6.64 15.73
CA GLU A 85 19.64 7.61 14.71
C GLU A 85 19.92 7.09 13.31
N GLU A 86 21.13 6.58 13.04
CA GLU A 86 21.47 5.96 11.74
C GLU A 86 20.49 4.84 11.36
N ARG A 87 20.09 4.00 12.33
CA ARG A 87 19.09 2.95 12.09
C ARG A 87 17.71 3.52 11.79
N ARG A 88 17.32 4.64 12.41
CA ARG A 88 16.06 5.32 12.16
C ARG A 88 16.05 5.94 10.76
N GLU A 89 17.10 6.67 10.40
CA GLU A 89 17.28 7.27 9.08
C GLU A 89 17.31 6.22 7.97
N ALA A 90 18.01 5.09 8.18
CA ALA A 90 18.03 3.99 7.23
C ALA A 90 16.63 3.38 7.02
N ARG A 91 15.81 3.26 8.08
CA ARG A 91 14.41 2.80 7.95
C ARG A 91 13.57 3.81 7.19
N GLN A 92 13.67 5.09 7.52
CA GLN A 92 12.95 6.16 6.83
C GLN A 92 13.32 6.24 5.35
N SER A 93 14.61 6.17 5.02
CA SER A 93 15.10 6.20 3.63
C SER A 93 14.56 5.02 2.81
N ARG A 94 14.50 3.82 3.41
CA ARG A 94 13.90 2.63 2.76
C ARG A 94 12.40 2.82 2.52
N GLU A 95 11.69 3.38 3.48
CA GLU A 95 10.27 3.68 3.35
C GLU A 95 10.00 4.72 2.25
N VAL A 96 10.75 5.82 2.24
CA VAL A 96 10.69 6.83 1.17
C VAL A 96 10.95 6.19 -0.18
N THR A 97 12.02 5.40 -0.30
CA THR A 97 12.35 4.71 -1.57
C THR A 97 11.22 3.78 -2.03
N ARG A 98 10.60 3.04 -1.10
CA ARG A 98 9.45 2.18 -1.40
C ARG A 98 8.25 3.00 -1.89
N LEU A 99 7.89 4.05 -1.17
CA LEU A 99 6.75 4.91 -1.50
C LEU A 99 6.96 5.63 -2.84
N THR A 100 8.17 6.12 -3.12
CA THR A 100 8.49 6.74 -4.42
C THR A 100 8.28 5.76 -5.57
N ARG A 101 8.77 4.52 -5.46
CA ARG A 101 8.57 3.50 -6.51
C ARG A 101 7.10 3.18 -6.73
N GLU A 102 6.32 3.10 -5.65
CA GLU A 102 4.88 2.87 -5.73
C GLU A 102 4.15 4.04 -6.37
N LYS A 103 4.49 5.28 -5.98
CA LYS A 103 3.98 6.50 -6.60
C LYS A 103 4.26 6.52 -8.10
N ASP A 104 5.50 6.25 -8.53
CA ASP A 104 5.86 6.23 -9.95
C ASP A 104 5.10 5.15 -10.72
N ARG A 105 4.83 4.00 -10.09
CA ARG A 105 4.00 2.93 -10.70
C ARG A 105 2.55 3.41 -10.87
N LEU A 106 1.97 4.01 -9.83
CA LEU A 106 0.60 4.51 -9.86
C LEU A 106 0.43 5.64 -10.87
N GLU A 107 1.41 6.53 -11.00
CA GLU A 107 1.42 7.59 -12.02
C GLU A 107 1.38 7.01 -13.43
N ARG A 108 2.22 6.02 -13.74
CA ARG A 108 2.19 5.34 -15.04
C ARG A 108 0.84 4.69 -15.34
N GLN A 109 0.26 3.96 -14.38
CA GLN A 109 -1.06 3.34 -14.56
C GLN A 109 -2.16 4.38 -14.79
N ARG A 110 -2.05 5.53 -14.11
CA ARG A 110 -2.97 6.65 -14.23
C ARG A 110 -2.88 7.31 -15.60
N ASP A 111 -1.68 7.45 -16.14
CA ASP A 111 -1.45 8.01 -17.47
C ASP A 111 -1.95 7.04 -18.56
N GLU A 112 -1.61 5.75 -18.47
CA GLU A 112 -2.13 4.72 -19.39
C GLU A 112 -3.66 4.61 -19.38
N ALA A 113 -4.30 4.80 -18.22
CA ALA A 113 -5.74 4.87 -18.12
C ALA A 113 -6.33 6.13 -18.78
N ARG A 114 -5.66 7.29 -18.68
CA ARG A 114 -6.08 8.52 -19.38
C ARG A 114 -5.95 8.36 -20.89
N ASP A 115 -4.83 7.85 -21.37
CA ASP A 115 -4.57 7.64 -22.79
C ASP A 115 -5.66 6.73 -23.41
N ARG A 116 -6.06 5.66 -22.70
CA ARG A 116 -7.17 4.79 -23.13
C ARG A 116 -8.52 5.51 -23.17
N VAL A 117 -8.79 6.40 -22.20
CA VAL A 117 -10.03 7.20 -22.21
C VAL A 117 -10.03 8.15 -23.40
N GLU A 118 -8.93 8.84 -23.65
CA GLU A 118 -8.79 9.75 -24.80
C GLU A 118 -8.98 8.99 -26.13
N GLU A 119 -8.38 7.81 -26.28
CA GLU A 119 -8.58 6.96 -27.46
C GLU A 119 -10.07 6.59 -27.66
N MET A 120 -10.76 6.22 -26.58
CA MET A 120 -12.19 5.89 -26.63
C MET A 120 -13.06 7.10 -26.95
N GLU A 121 -12.71 8.29 -26.42
CA GLU A 121 -13.40 9.53 -26.73
C GLU A 121 -13.20 9.94 -28.20
N GLU A 122 -12.01 9.76 -28.76
CA GLU A 122 -11.73 9.98 -30.19
C GLU A 122 -12.53 9.03 -31.07
N LYS A 123 -12.54 7.72 -30.74
CA LYS A 123 -13.37 6.73 -31.43
C LYS A 123 -14.86 7.12 -31.40
N LEU A 124 -15.36 7.55 -30.24
CA LEU A 124 -16.73 8.03 -30.09
C LEU A 124 -17.01 9.30 -30.92
N ALA A 125 -16.07 10.24 -30.97
CA ALA A 125 -16.19 11.45 -31.78
C ALA A 125 -16.23 11.13 -33.28
N ARG A 126 -15.41 10.16 -33.72
CA ARG A 126 -15.42 9.65 -35.10
C ARG A 126 -16.76 9.01 -35.45
N LEU A 127 -17.31 8.16 -34.57
CA LEU A 127 -18.67 7.61 -34.70
C LEU A 127 -19.72 8.71 -34.89
N LYS A 128 -19.71 9.72 -34.01
CA LYS A 128 -20.64 10.86 -34.09
C LYS A 128 -20.46 11.67 -35.37
N THR A 129 -19.25 11.75 -35.91
CA THR A 129 -18.96 12.53 -37.12
C THR A 129 -19.40 11.79 -38.37
N LEU A 130 -19.10 10.50 -38.50
CA LEU A 130 -19.57 9.67 -39.61
C LEU A 130 -21.09 9.57 -39.63
N TRP A 131 -21.72 9.39 -38.46
CA TRP A 131 -23.18 9.43 -38.35
C TRP A 131 -23.78 10.76 -38.80
N LYS A 132 -23.07 11.89 -38.63
CA LYS A 132 -23.49 13.19 -39.16
C LYS A 132 -23.20 13.37 -40.65
N LEU A 133 -22.17 12.71 -41.18
CA LEU A 133 -21.69 12.89 -42.54
C LEU A 133 -22.43 12.02 -43.57
N ASP A 134 -22.87 10.83 -43.18
CA ASP A 134 -23.59 9.88 -44.05
C ASP A 134 -25.12 10.13 -44.08
N HIS A 135 -25.58 11.20 -43.43
CA HIS A 135 -27.01 11.50 -43.22
C HIS A 135 -27.51 12.78 -43.88
N ASP A 136 -26.76 13.38 -44.81
CA ASP A 136 -27.34 14.37 -45.74
C ASP A 136 -28.25 13.70 -46.81
N ASP A 137 -28.10 12.39 -47.08
CA ASP A 137 -28.98 11.61 -47.97
C ASP A 137 -30.14 10.88 -47.25
N PHE A 138 -30.19 10.89 -45.90
CA PHE A 138 -31.13 10.12 -45.08
C PHE A 138 -32.08 10.99 -44.25
N THR A 139 -32.36 12.21 -44.73
CA THR A 139 -33.19 13.22 -44.04
C THR A 139 -34.66 12.80 -43.86
N ASP A 140 -35.15 11.77 -44.58
CA ASP A 140 -36.52 11.26 -44.45
C ASP A 140 -36.72 10.29 -43.26
N VAL A 141 -35.68 9.98 -42.49
CA VAL A 141 -35.73 9.00 -41.37
C VAL A 141 -35.43 9.65 -40.01
N ALA A 142 -35.53 10.98 -39.94
CA ALA A 142 -35.41 11.73 -38.69
C ALA A 142 -36.61 11.52 -37.71
N GLU A 143 -37.65 10.81 -38.14
CA GLU A 143 -38.81 10.42 -37.32
C GLU A 143 -38.73 8.95 -36.84
N GLY A 144 -37.65 8.54 -36.18
CA GLY A 144 -37.57 7.16 -35.67
C GLY A 144 -36.22 6.79 -35.12
N ARG A 145 -35.85 7.40 -33.99
CA ARG A 145 -34.62 7.04 -33.26
C ARG A 145 -34.78 5.67 -32.61
N ASP A 146 -34.27 4.63 -33.22
CA ASP A 146 -34.13 3.34 -32.52
C ASP A 146 -32.97 2.54 -33.13
N LEU A 147 -31.75 2.94 -32.77
CA LEU A 147 -30.52 2.25 -33.09
C LEU A 147 -29.96 1.64 -31.81
N VAL A 148 -29.53 0.38 -31.87
CA VAL A 148 -28.91 -0.32 -30.75
C VAL A 148 -27.44 -0.64 -31.00
N PRO A 149 -26.59 -0.51 -29.97
CA PRO A 149 -25.20 -0.91 -30.06
C PRO A 149 -25.09 -2.42 -30.19
N VAL A 150 -24.20 -2.87 -31.08
CA VAL A 150 -23.93 -4.27 -31.36
C VAL A 150 -22.47 -4.56 -31.04
N LYS A 151 -22.25 -5.58 -30.20
CA LYS A 151 -20.91 -6.04 -29.82
C LYS A 151 -20.42 -7.07 -30.82
N THR A 152 -19.34 -6.76 -31.51
CA THR A 152 -18.80 -7.63 -32.56
C THR A 152 -17.80 -8.62 -31.98
N ILE A 153 -17.92 -9.88 -32.38
CA ILE A 153 -16.97 -10.94 -32.10
C ILE A 153 -16.52 -11.53 -33.44
N GLU A 154 -15.21 -11.49 -33.70
CA GLU A 154 -14.65 -11.88 -35.00
C GLU A 154 -14.90 -13.36 -35.34
N GLN A 155 -14.79 -14.22 -34.34
CA GLN A 155 -14.99 -15.65 -34.52
C GLN A 155 -15.67 -16.25 -33.30
N PHE A 156 -16.60 -17.18 -33.50
CA PHE A 156 -17.28 -17.84 -32.39
C PHE A 156 -16.33 -18.84 -31.70
N THR A 157 -15.45 -18.35 -30.84
CA THR A 157 -14.50 -19.12 -30.04
C THR A 157 -14.46 -18.59 -28.60
N LYS A 158 -14.03 -19.42 -27.64
CA LYS A 158 -13.92 -19.01 -26.24
C LYS A 158 -12.95 -17.83 -26.04
N ASP A 159 -11.85 -17.84 -26.79
CA ASP A 159 -10.85 -16.80 -26.69
C ASP A 159 -11.37 -15.48 -27.27
N ALA A 160 -12.06 -15.50 -28.42
CA ALA A 160 -12.66 -14.30 -28.99
C ALA A 160 -13.77 -13.70 -28.11
N ILE A 161 -14.60 -14.55 -27.49
CA ILE A 161 -15.61 -14.08 -26.50
C ILE A 161 -14.92 -13.45 -25.30
N ARG A 162 -13.85 -14.07 -24.76
CA ARG A 162 -13.09 -13.50 -23.65
C ARG A 162 -12.47 -12.17 -24.04
N THR A 163 -11.87 -12.07 -25.22
CA THR A 163 -11.29 -10.83 -25.72
C THR A 163 -12.34 -9.73 -25.84
N ALA A 164 -13.52 -10.02 -26.37
CA ALA A 164 -14.61 -9.05 -26.47
C ALA A 164 -15.10 -8.57 -25.08
N ASP A 165 -15.20 -9.49 -24.12
CA ASP A 165 -15.55 -9.19 -22.72
C ASP A 165 -14.46 -8.33 -22.02
N GLU A 166 -13.18 -8.61 -22.27
CA GLU A 166 -12.08 -7.81 -21.73
C GLU A 166 -12.00 -6.40 -22.34
N GLN A 167 -12.34 -6.26 -23.63
CA GLN A 167 -12.26 -4.98 -24.36
C GLN A 167 -13.44 -4.06 -24.09
N TYR A 168 -14.66 -4.61 -24.07
CA TYR A 168 -15.89 -3.81 -23.99
C TYR A 168 -16.84 -4.20 -22.84
N GLY A 169 -16.61 -5.34 -22.19
CA GLY A 169 -17.51 -5.97 -21.22
C GLY A 169 -18.74 -6.55 -21.89
N LEU A 170 -19.08 -7.82 -21.66
CA LEU A 170 -20.34 -8.43 -22.10
C LEU A 170 -21.33 -8.43 -20.93
N ALA A 171 -22.51 -7.88 -21.14
CA ALA A 171 -23.56 -7.70 -20.16
C ALA A 171 -24.89 -8.27 -20.65
N SER A 172 -25.75 -8.60 -19.70
CA SER A 172 -27.12 -9.06 -19.99
C SER A 172 -27.85 -8.02 -20.83
N GLY A 173 -28.55 -8.50 -21.86
CA GLY A 173 -29.31 -7.66 -22.77
C GLY A 173 -28.53 -7.11 -23.96
N ASP A 174 -27.24 -7.44 -24.11
CA ASP A 174 -26.45 -7.01 -25.27
C ASP A 174 -26.90 -7.70 -26.57
N VAL A 175 -26.82 -6.95 -27.67
CA VAL A 175 -26.91 -7.49 -29.04
C VAL A 175 -25.50 -7.90 -29.47
N ILE A 176 -25.29 -9.17 -29.77
CA ILE A 176 -23.98 -9.71 -30.15
C ILE A 176 -23.99 -10.08 -31.62
N TYR A 177 -22.92 -9.72 -32.34
CA TYR A 177 -22.70 -10.11 -33.72
C TYR A 177 -21.46 -10.99 -33.87
N LEU A 178 -21.66 -12.19 -34.42
CA LEU A 178 -20.61 -13.14 -34.76
C LEU A 178 -20.29 -13.02 -36.26
N ARG A 179 -19.13 -12.45 -36.61
CA ARG A 179 -18.67 -12.35 -38.01
C ARG A 179 -18.43 -13.73 -38.64
N ASP A 180 -17.99 -14.67 -37.84
CA ASP A 180 -17.85 -16.07 -38.23
C ASP A 180 -18.36 -16.98 -37.11
N ALA A 181 -19.55 -17.52 -37.32
CA ALA A 181 -20.18 -18.46 -36.40
C ALA A 181 -19.70 -19.92 -36.57
N SER A 182 -18.88 -20.22 -37.59
CA SER A 182 -18.53 -21.59 -37.99
C SER A 182 -17.54 -22.33 -37.08
N GLY A 183 -17.17 -21.75 -35.93
CA GLY A 183 -16.05 -22.18 -35.12
C GLY A 183 -16.34 -22.89 -33.79
N ALA A 184 -17.60 -23.02 -33.36
CA ALA A 184 -17.88 -23.39 -31.97
C ALA A 184 -18.92 -24.49 -31.75
N GLY A 185 -18.58 -25.35 -30.80
CA GLY A 185 -19.47 -26.35 -30.22
C GLY A 185 -20.04 -25.91 -28.86
N ARG A 186 -20.64 -26.87 -28.17
CA ARG A 186 -21.34 -26.71 -26.88
C ARG A 186 -20.65 -25.80 -25.86
N ALA A 187 -19.37 -26.04 -25.57
CA ALA A 187 -18.69 -25.33 -24.49
C ALA A 187 -18.43 -23.83 -24.77
N THR A 188 -18.43 -23.42 -26.05
CA THR A 188 -18.35 -22.00 -26.41
C THR A 188 -19.72 -21.34 -26.31
N ALA A 189 -20.78 -22.04 -26.72
CA ALA A 189 -22.16 -21.58 -26.54
C ALA A 189 -22.50 -21.40 -25.06
N GLU A 190 -22.13 -22.34 -24.18
CA GLU A 190 -22.31 -22.21 -22.73
C GLU A 190 -21.62 -20.96 -22.16
N ARG A 191 -20.46 -20.59 -22.70
CA ARG A 191 -19.75 -19.36 -22.31
C ARG A 191 -20.49 -18.10 -22.77
N LEU A 192 -21.09 -18.13 -23.96
CA LEU A 192 -21.87 -17.01 -24.48
C LEU A 192 -23.19 -16.83 -23.71
N VAL A 193 -23.88 -17.93 -23.39
CA VAL A 193 -25.09 -17.93 -22.55
C VAL A 193 -24.83 -17.25 -21.20
N ALA A 194 -23.65 -17.42 -20.61
CA ALA A 194 -23.31 -16.79 -19.33
C ALA A 194 -23.33 -15.25 -19.38
N SER A 195 -23.25 -14.63 -20.56
CA SER A 195 -23.43 -13.19 -20.74
C SER A 195 -24.89 -12.75 -20.92
N ASP A 196 -25.84 -13.70 -21.01
CA ASP A 196 -27.28 -13.46 -21.17
C ASP A 196 -27.61 -12.46 -22.30
N PRO A 197 -27.16 -12.72 -23.54
CA PRO A 197 -27.35 -11.80 -24.65
C PRO A 197 -28.82 -11.72 -25.05
N ARG A 198 -29.27 -10.53 -25.47
CA ARG A 198 -30.62 -10.32 -25.98
C ARG A 198 -30.86 -11.06 -27.29
N VAL A 199 -29.87 -11.07 -28.17
CA VAL A 199 -29.87 -11.80 -29.44
C VAL A 199 -28.44 -11.98 -29.93
N VAL A 200 -28.21 -13.07 -30.66
CA VAL A 200 -26.97 -13.37 -31.36
C VAL A 200 -27.24 -13.33 -32.87
N LEU A 201 -26.71 -12.30 -33.53
CA LEU A 201 -26.68 -12.16 -34.97
C LEU A 201 -25.44 -12.90 -35.50
N ARG A 202 -25.61 -13.72 -36.54
CA ARG A 202 -24.50 -14.54 -37.06
C ARG A 202 -24.33 -14.45 -38.56
N THR A 203 -23.07 -14.47 -38.98
CA THR A 203 -22.66 -14.80 -40.34
C THR A 203 -22.03 -16.19 -40.35
N GLY A 204 -22.48 -17.06 -41.26
CA GLY A 204 -22.12 -18.48 -41.27
C GLY A 204 -23.00 -19.35 -40.35
N GLY A 205 -22.81 -20.67 -40.38
CA GLY A 205 -23.64 -21.64 -39.64
C GLY A 205 -23.09 -21.98 -38.26
N LEU A 206 -23.98 -22.26 -37.31
CA LEU A 206 -23.62 -22.85 -36.01
C LEU A 206 -23.51 -24.38 -36.14
N SER A 207 -22.76 -25.01 -35.24
CA SER A 207 -22.87 -26.46 -35.05
C SER A 207 -24.18 -26.82 -34.34
N ASP A 208 -24.74 -27.99 -34.62
CA ASP A 208 -25.97 -28.47 -33.96
C ASP A 208 -25.87 -28.44 -32.43
N ALA A 209 -24.68 -28.77 -31.90
CA ALA A 209 -24.43 -28.75 -30.46
C ALA A 209 -24.40 -27.33 -29.87
N ALA A 210 -24.00 -26.32 -30.64
CA ALA A 210 -24.04 -24.93 -30.19
C ALA A 210 -25.45 -24.33 -30.34
N ASP A 211 -26.14 -24.63 -31.45
CA ASP A 211 -27.53 -24.24 -31.66
C ASP A 211 -28.44 -24.77 -30.54
N GLN A 212 -28.33 -26.05 -30.20
CA GLN A 212 -29.12 -26.65 -29.12
C GLN A 212 -28.86 -25.96 -27.77
N VAL A 213 -27.61 -25.61 -27.45
CA VAL A 213 -27.29 -24.95 -26.18
C VAL A 213 -27.90 -23.54 -26.11
N LEU A 214 -27.80 -22.77 -27.20
CA LEU A 214 -28.42 -21.44 -27.25
C LEU A 214 -29.94 -21.55 -27.16
N PHE A 215 -30.52 -22.54 -27.85
CA PHE A 215 -31.94 -22.85 -27.80
C PHE A 215 -32.43 -23.22 -26.39
N ASP A 216 -31.76 -24.18 -25.73
CA ASP A 216 -32.11 -24.65 -24.39
C ASP A 216 -32.02 -23.56 -23.30
N ASN A 217 -31.31 -22.46 -23.59
CA ASN A 217 -31.15 -21.32 -22.69
C ASN A 217 -31.91 -20.07 -23.19
N ASP A 218 -32.88 -20.25 -24.08
CA ASP A 218 -33.73 -19.18 -24.60
C ASP A 218 -32.98 -18.00 -25.23
N VAL A 219 -31.81 -18.26 -25.82
CA VAL A 219 -31.00 -17.22 -26.49
C VAL A 219 -31.43 -17.10 -27.97
N PRO A 220 -32.01 -15.96 -28.40
CA PRO A 220 -32.40 -15.78 -29.79
C PRO A 220 -31.20 -15.75 -30.73
N VAL A 221 -31.30 -16.47 -31.84
CA VAL A 221 -30.27 -16.53 -32.87
C VAL A 221 -30.88 -16.28 -34.25
N GLY A 222 -30.28 -15.34 -34.98
CA GLY A 222 -30.69 -14.99 -36.33
C GLY A 222 -29.54 -14.68 -37.28
N PRO A 223 -29.80 -14.71 -38.59
CA PRO A 223 -28.82 -14.34 -39.59
C PRO A 223 -28.57 -12.82 -39.56
N ALA A 224 -27.31 -12.40 -39.69
CA ALA A 224 -26.95 -10.99 -39.62
C ALA A 224 -27.42 -10.19 -40.86
N ASP A 225 -27.64 -10.84 -42.00
CA ASP A 225 -28.10 -10.23 -43.24
C ASP A 225 -29.57 -9.76 -43.21
N GLU A 226 -30.35 -10.22 -42.23
CA GLU A 226 -31.71 -9.72 -41.98
C GLU A 226 -31.72 -8.40 -41.19
N VAL A 227 -30.56 -7.96 -40.68
CA VAL A 227 -30.44 -6.74 -39.86
C VAL A 227 -29.61 -5.69 -40.59
N ALA A 228 -30.18 -4.51 -40.80
CA ALA A 228 -29.41 -3.37 -41.29
C ALA A 228 -28.40 -2.93 -40.22
N MET A 229 -27.14 -3.34 -40.38
CA MET A 229 -26.05 -3.04 -39.46
C MET A 229 -24.90 -2.32 -40.15
N GLN A 230 -24.31 -1.37 -39.42
CA GLN A 230 -23.11 -0.65 -39.87
C GLN A 230 -21.98 -0.88 -38.88
N GLU A 231 -20.87 -1.38 -39.39
CA GLU A 231 -19.66 -1.64 -38.62
C GLU A 231 -18.70 -0.46 -38.74
N VAL A 232 -18.14 -0.03 -37.63
CA VAL A 232 -17.07 0.97 -37.56
C VAL A 232 -15.99 0.46 -36.63
N ASP A 233 -14.83 0.16 -37.21
CA ASP A 233 -13.71 -0.49 -36.52
C ASP A 233 -14.17 -1.81 -35.86
N GLU A 234 -14.19 -1.90 -34.52
CA GLU A 234 -14.57 -3.11 -33.76
C GLU A 234 -16.04 -3.06 -33.25
N LEU A 235 -16.74 -1.94 -33.45
CA LEU A 235 -18.10 -1.70 -32.94
C LEU A 235 -19.10 -1.70 -34.09
N ALA A 236 -20.34 -2.13 -33.82
CA ALA A 236 -21.41 -2.08 -34.80
C ALA A 236 -22.66 -1.42 -34.21
N VAL A 237 -23.52 -0.87 -35.08
CA VAL A 237 -24.85 -0.39 -34.73
C VAL A 237 -25.88 -1.03 -35.64
N ALA A 238 -27.02 -1.40 -35.08
CA ALA A 238 -28.13 -2.00 -35.81
C ALA A 238 -29.43 -1.24 -35.58
N ARG A 239 -30.36 -1.37 -36.52
CA ARG A 239 -31.72 -0.86 -36.36
C ARG A 239 -32.48 -1.75 -35.37
N GLU A 240 -33.07 -1.14 -34.34
CA GLU A 240 -33.80 -1.85 -33.28
C GLU A 240 -34.99 -2.64 -33.85
N SER A 241 -35.71 -2.09 -34.83
CA SER A 241 -36.84 -2.81 -35.46
C SER A 241 -36.42 -4.12 -36.11
N ASP A 242 -35.23 -4.16 -36.70
CA ASP A 242 -34.73 -5.35 -37.39
C ASP A 242 -34.27 -6.39 -36.36
N VAL A 243 -33.64 -5.93 -35.27
CA VAL A 243 -33.27 -6.77 -34.13
C VAL A 243 -34.51 -7.41 -33.49
N VAL A 244 -35.57 -6.62 -33.27
CA VAL A 244 -36.85 -7.13 -32.74
C VAL A 244 -37.46 -8.15 -33.69
N SER A 245 -37.47 -7.89 -35.00
CA SER A 245 -37.98 -8.84 -35.99
C SER A 245 -37.26 -10.18 -35.92
N VAL A 246 -35.92 -10.17 -35.80
CA VAL A 246 -35.13 -11.40 -35.67
C VAL A 246 -35.48 -12.18 -34.40
N ILE A 247 -35.72 -11.49 -33.29
CA ILE A 247 -36.13 -12.12 -32.02
C ILE A 247 -37.50 -12.76 -32.19
N ASP A 248 -38.48 -12.01 -32.72
CA ASP A 248 -39.85 -12.49 -32.95
C ASP A 248 -39.85 -13.73 -33.88
N ASP A 249 -39.08 -13.69 -34.97
CA ASP A 249 -38.94 -14.80 -35.91
C ASP A 249 -38.26 -16.03 -35.28
N TRP A 250 -37.33 -15.81 -34.33
CA TRP A 250 -36.73 -16.89 -33.55
C TRP A 250 -37.74 -17.48 -32.55
N GLU A 251 -38.49 -16.66 -31.83
CA GLU A 251 -39.50 -17.12 -30.86
C GLU A 251 -40.58 -17.98 -31.54
N ASP A 252 -41.03 -17.57 -32.72
CA ASP A 252 -42.02 -18.34 -33.47
C ASP A 252 -41.48 -19.70 -33.93
N ARG A 253 -40.22 -19.75 -34.39
CA ARG A 253 -39.54 -21.01 -34.69
C ARG A 253 -39.32 -21.85 -33.44
N ALA A 254 -39.03 -21.23 -32.30
CA ALA A 254 -38.79 -21.90 -31.05
C ALA A 254 -40.05 -22.61 -30.53
N ARG A 255 -41.18 -21.90 -30.50
CA ARG A 255 -42.49 -22.46 -30.14
C ARG A 255 -42.86 -23.65 -31.02
N GLU A 256 -42.54 -23.57 -32.32
CA GLU A 256 -42.80 -24.68 -33.24
C GLU A 256 -41.90 -25.88 -32.98
N ARG A 257 -40.60 -25.65 -32.72
CA ARG A 257 -39.64 -26.69 -32.34
C ARG A 257 -40.03 -27.40 -31.03
N GLU A 258 -40.50 -26.66 -30.03
CA GLU A 258 -40.98 -27.23 -28.76
C GLU A 258 -42.22 -28.12 -28.94
N ARG A 259 -43.16 -27.69 -29.79
CA ARG A 259 -44.36 -28.49 -30.11
C ARG A 259 -43.98 -29.80 -30.78
N GLN A 260 -43.03 -29.79 -31.69
CA GLN A 260 -42.55 -30.98 -32.37
C GLN A 260 -41.85 -31.94 -31.39
N GLN A 261 -40.93 -31.45 -30.55
CA GLN A 261 -40.29 -32.28 -29.51
C GLN A 261 -41.31 -32.88 -28.53
N THR A 262 -42.33 -32.12 -28.15
CA THR A 262 -43.41 -32.61 -27.27
C THR A 262 -44.21 -33.71 -27.95
N ALA A 263 -44.53 -33.57 -29.24
CA ALA A 263 -45.25 -34.59 -30.00
C ALA A 263 -44.42 -35.88 -30.14
N GLU A 264 -43.13 -35.77 -30.46
CA GLU A 264 -42.19 -36.90 -30.57
C GLU A 264 -42.06 -37.65 -29.24
N MET A 265 -41.91 -36.92 -28.12
CA MET A 265 -41.85 -37.53 -26.78
C MET A 265 -43.13 -38.29 -26.43
N VAL A 266 -44.30 -37.76 -26.78
CA VAL A 266 -45.59 -38.43 -26.56
C VAL A 266 -45.68 -39.72 -27.40
N ASP A 267 -45.26 -39.68 -28.66
CA ASP A 267 -45.24 -40.85 -29.53
C ASP A 267 -44.26 -41.94 -29.04
N GLU A 268 -43.10 -41.56 -28.50
CA GLU A 268 -42.14 -42.47 -27.88
C GLU A 268 -42.75 -43.19 -26.66
N ILE A 269 -43.37 -42.46 -25.73
CA ILE A 269 -44.02 -43.04 -24.53
C ILE A 269 -45.14 -44.01 -24.92
N ILE A 270 -45.94 -43.68 -25.94
CA ILE A 270 -47.00 -44.54 -26.47
C ILE A 270 -46.40 -45.82 -27.08
N SER A 271 -45.25 -45.70 -27.77
CA SER A 271 -44.58 -46.84 -28.40
C SER A 271 -43.97 -47.80 -27.37
N GLU A 272 -43.38 -47.31 -26.28
CA GLU A 272 -42.83 -48.12 -25.19
C GLU A 272 -43.93 -48.91 -24.47
N HIS A 273 -45.08 -48.27 -24.22
CA HIS A 273 -46.23 -48.94 -23.59
C HIS A 273 -46.85 -50.01 -24.49
N ARG A 274 -46.80 -49.84 -25.81
CA ARG A 274 -47.27 -50.82 -26.79
C ARG A 274 -46.31 -52.01 -26.96
N ALA A 275 -45.00 -51.79 -26.80
CA ALA A 275 -43.99 -52.84 -26.89
C ALA A 275 -43.85 -53.69 -25.62
N GLY A 276 -44.17 -53.14 -24.43
CA GLY A 276 -44.11 -53.85 -23.14
C GLY A 276 -45.34 -54.72 -22.81
N SER A 277 -46.34 -54.80 -23.70
CA SER A 277 -47.60 -55.52 -23.49
C SER A 277 -47.85 -56.66 -24.51
N SER A 278 -46.80 -57.12 -25.21
CA SER A 278 -46.77 -58.37 -26.00
C SER A 278 -45.79 -59.40 -25.44
#